data_AF-A0A1I5BFQ4-F1
#
_entry.id   AF-A0A1I5BFQ4-F1
#
_cell.length_a   1.000
_cell.length_b   1.000
_cell.length_c   1.000
_cell.angle_alpha   90.00
_cell.angle_beta   90.00
_cell.angle_gamma   90.00
#
_symmetry.space_group_name_H-M   'P 1'
#
loop_
_entity.id
_entity.type
_entity.pdbx_description
1 polymer ?
#
loop_
_entity_poly.entity_id
_entity_poly.type
_entity_poly.pdbx_seq_one_letter_code
_entity_poly.pdbx_strand_id
1 'polypeptide(L)'
;MIPQDPQQKLLAALYLLARCVKREGLLSIEGDVFDPASSPLFKWLEIAISPGLELVADALRLIVSYAPNEPDLAFYLDTVRRHNELTAEDQRLLELASVFLRAQARELPPQACAEFARQTLPLKDRPDGEALQSDLRALEREFTNSCEQHEGDMGSRITALFAKLQ
;
A
#
# COMPACT_ATOMS: atom_id res chain seq x y z
N MET A 1 2.48 -9.00 -13.75
CA MET A 1 3.68 -8.23 -14.14
C MET A 1 3.90 -7.15 -13.09
N ILE A 2 5.04 -7.16 -12.41
CA ILE A 2 5.35 -6.21 -11.33
C ILE A 2 5.57 -4.80 -11.93
N PRO A 3 4.90 -3.75 -11.43
CA PRO A 3 5.12 -2.38 -11.91
C PRO A 3 6.56 -1.94 -11.70
N GLN A 4 7.10 -1.13 -12.62
CA GLN A 4 8.46 -0.61 -12.51
C GLN A 4 8.50 0.75 -11.81
N ASP A 5 7.47 1.57 -12.01
CA ASP A 5 7.37 2.91 -11.44
C ASP A 5 7.12 2.87 -9.91
N PRO A 6 7.84 3.69 -9.11
CA PRO A 6 7.67 3.72 -7.66
C PRO A 6 6.24 4.00 -7.17
N GLN A 7 5.50 4.91 -7.84
CA GLN A 7 4.12 5.22 -7.44
C GLN A 7 3.19 4.03 -7.73
N GLN A 8 3.37 3.36 -8.87
CA GLN A 8 2.59 2.16 -9.19
C GLN A 8 2.91 0.99 -8.26
N LYS A 9 4.19 0.80 -7.89
CA LYS A 9 4.58 -0.19 -6.87
C LYS A 9 3.91 0.11 -5.53
N LEU A 10 3.93 1.37 -5.10
CA LEU A 10 3.26 1.78 -3.86
C LEU A 10 1.74 1.57 -3.92
N LEU A 11 1.10 1.90 -5.05
CA LEU A 11 -0.33 1.64 -5.26
C LEU A 11 -0.67 0.15 -5.13
N ALA A 12 0.15 -0.73 -5.70
CA ALA A 12 0.00 -2.17 -5.57
C ALA A 12 0.16 -2.62 -4.12
N ALA A 13 1.18 -2.12 -3.40
CA ALA A 13 1.39 -2.43 -1.99
C ALA A 13 0.18 -2.03 -1.12
N LEU A 14 -0.29 -0.79 -1.26
CA LEU A 14 -1.44 -0.27 -0.52
C LEU A 14 -2.72 -1.04 -0.84
N TYR A 15 -2.92 -1.43 -2.10
CA TYR A 15 -4.03 -2.29 -2.49
C TYR A 15 -3.98 -3.66 -1.80
N LEU A 16 -2.83 -4.35 -1.84
CA LEU A 16 -2.66 -5.68 -1.23
C LEU A 16 -2.79 -5.63 0.30
N LEU A 17 -2.22 -4.60 0.94
CA LEU A 17 -2.40 -4.34 2.37
C LEU A 17 -3.89 -4.12 2.70
N ALA A 18 -4.59 -3.28 1.95
CA ALA A 18 -6.01 -3.01 2.18
C ALA A 18 -6.89 -4.26 1.94
N ARG A 19 -6.54 -5.12 0.98
CA ARG A 19 -7.19 -6.42 0.77
C ARG A 19 -7.00 -7.33 1.99
N CYS A 20 -5.78 -7.37 2.54
CA CYS A 20 -5.47 -8.09 3.77
C CYS A 20 -6.29 -7.56 4.95
N VAL A 21 -6.27 -6.25 5.18
CA VAL A 21 -7.04 -5.59 6.26
C VAL A 21 -8.53 -5.87 6.15
N LYS A 22 -9.10 -5.79 4.93
CA LYS A 22 -10.53 -6.04 4.72
C LYS A 22 -10.96 -7.47 5.10
N ARG A 23 -10.04 -8.44 5.01
CA ARG A 23 -10.32 -9.85 5.29
C ARG A 23 -9.99 -10.24 6.73
N GLU A 24 -8.84 -9.80 7.21
CA GLU A 24 -8.20 -10.33 8.43
C GLU A 24 -8.11 -9.27 9.54
N GLY A 25 -8.56 -8.03 9.27
CA GLY A 25 -8.51 -6.91 10.20
C GLY A 25 -7.17 -6.17 10.18
N LEU A 26 -7.10 -5.04 10.89
CA LEU A 26 -5.95 -4.13 10.85
C LEU A 26 -4.62 -4.76 11.33
N LEU A 27 -4.67 -5.62 12.35
CA LEU A 27 -3.47 -6.26 12.91
C LEU A 27 -2.82 -7.28 11.97
N SER A 28 -3.49 -7.63 10.88
CA SER A 28 -2.96 -8.55 9.87
C SER A 28 -1.74 -8.00 9.12
N ILE A 29 -1.61 -6.67 9.04
CA ILE A 29 -0.53 -5.99 8.32
C ILE A 29 0.52 -5.36 9.24
N GLU A 30 0.40 -5.55 10.55
CA GLU A 30 1.23 -4.89 11.56
C GLU A 30 2.73 -5.11 11.30
N GLY A 31 3.18 -6.36 11.09
CA GLY A 31 4.59 -6.65 10.85
C GLY A 31 5.14 -5.95 9.60
N ASP A 32 4.34 -5.89 8.53
CA ASP A 32 4.74 -5.32 7.25
C ASP A 32 4.86 -3.79 7.29
N VAL A 33 4.02 -3.11 8.08
CA VAL A 33 4.04 -1.64 8.17
C VAL A 33 5.00 -1.14 9.25
N PHE A 34 5.25 -1.93 10.30
CA PHE A 34 6.23 -1.59 11.32
C PHE A 34 7.67 -1.76 10.81
N ASP A 35 7.94 -2.80 10.03
CA ASP A 35 9.24 -3.04 9.38
C ASP A 35 9.10 -3.31 7.86
N PRO A 36 8.90 -2.26 7.04
CA PRO A 36 8.77 -2.40 5.59
C PRO A 36 10.00 -3.02 4.92
N ALA A 37 11.19 -2.81 5.47
CA ALA A 37 12.43 -3.35 4.93
C ALA A 37 12.50 -4.88 5.06
N SER A 38 11.87 -5.44 6.09
CA SER A 38 11.78 -6.90 6.28
C SER A 38 10.57 -7.52 5.60
N SER A 39 9.54 -6.74 5.27
CA SER A 39 8.29 -7.22 4.67
C SER A 39 8.50 -7.96 3.34
N PRO A 40 7.98 -9.19 3.20
CA PRO A 40 7.97 -9.91 1.94
C PRO A 40 7.19 -9.19 0.84
N LEU A 41 6.13 -8.44 1.18
CA LEU A 41 5.37 -7.66 0.20
C LEU A 41 6.23 -6.54 -0.41
N PHE A 42 6.85 -5.71 0.43
CA PHE A 42 7.67 -4.60 -0.04
C PHE A 42 8.93 -5.09 -0.77
N LYS A 43 9.52 -6.20 -0.32
CA LYS A 43 10.64 -6.88 -1.03
C LYS A 43 10.21 -7.42 -2.38
N TRP A 44 9.08 -8.12 -2.45
CA TRP A 44 8.56 -8.71 -3.69
C TRP A 44 8.27 -7.64 -4.74
N LEU A 45 7.72 -6.49 -4.33
CA LEU A 45 7.50 -5.34 -5.21
C LEU A 45 8.77 -4.54 -5.51
N GLU A 46 9.91 -4.87 -4.88
CA GLU A 46 11.17 -4.13 -4.97
C GLU A 46 10.97 -2.63 -4.70
N ILE A 47 10.26 -2.30 -3.63
CA ILE A 47 10.06 -0.91 -3.21
C ILE A 47 11.32 -0.41 -2.48
N ALA A 48 11.90 0.68 -2.98
CA ALA A 48 13.04 1.31 -2.34
C ALA A 48 12.61 2.06 -1.06
N ILE A 49 13.35 1.85 0.03
CA ILE A 49 13.14 2.60 1.27
C ILE A 49 13.65 4.03 1.08
N SER A 50 12.73 4.99 1.05
CA SER A 50 13.01 6.43 0.92
C SER A 50 12.39 7.20 2.09
N PRO A 51 12.80 8.46 2.35
CA PRO A 51 12.17 9.29 3.36
C PRO A 51 10.65 9.46 3.15
N GLY A 52 10.20 9.55 1.89
CA GLY A 52 8.77 9.58 1.57
C GLY A 52 8.05 8.29 1.93
N LEU A 53 8.67 7.13 1.66
CA LEU A 53 8.10 5.85 2.04
C LEU A 53 8.02 5.67 3.55
N GLU A 54 9.02 6.11 4.31
CA GLU A 54 8.98 6.05 5.78
C GLU A 54 7.81 6.85 6.35
N LEU A 55 7.50 8.02 5.78
CA LEU A 55 6.31 8.79 6.17
C LEU A 55 4.99 8.07 5.82
N VAL A 56 4.96 7.34 4.69
CA VAL A 56 3.81 6.48 4.35
C VAL A 56 3.68 5.33 5.35
N ALA A 57 4.81 4.72 5.75
CA ALA A 57 4.83 3.69 6.78
C ALA A 57 4.37 4.24 8.14
N ASP A 58 4.76 5.45 8.53
CA ASP A 58 4.27 6.12 9.74
C ASP A 58 2.75 6.34 9.71
N ALA A 59 2.20 6.77 8.57
CA ALA A 59 0.76 6.89 8.41
C ALA A 59 0.04 5.54 8.55
N LEU A 60 0.60 4.47 7.98
CA LEU A 60 0.08 3.11 8.14
C LEU A 60 0.17 2.62 9.58
N ARG A 61 1.28 2.87 10.28
CA ARG A 61 1.46 2.56 11.72
C ARG A 61 0.43 3.29 12.57
N LEU A 62 0.15 4.56 12.26
CA LEU A 62 -0.92 5.33 12.91
C LEU A 62 -2.29 4.69 12.69
N ILE A 63 -2.59 4.24 11.47
CA ILE A 63 -3.85 3.55 11.15
C ILE A 63 -3.97 2.22 11.90
N VAL A 64 -2.91 1.42 11.94
CA VAL A 64 -2.91 0.15 12.69
C VAL A 64 -3.05 0.38 14.20
N SER A 65 -2.41 1.43 14.74
CA SER A 65 -2.36 1.67 16.19
C SER A 65 -3.60 2.38 16.74
N TYR A 66 -4.18 3.30 15.96
CA TYR A 66 -5.21 4.23 16.44
C TYR A 66 -6.49 4.23 15.59
N ALA A 67 -6.45 3.74 14.35
CA ALA A 67 -7.57 3.78 13.42
C ALA A 67 -8.25 5.16 13.35
N PRO A 68 -7.51 6.24 13.03
CA PRO A 68 -8.06 7.59 13.00
C PRO A 68 -9.19 7.69 11.98
N ASN A 69 -10.16 8.55 12.27
CA ASN A 69 -11.13 8.98 11.25
C ASN A 69 -10.43 9.77 10.13
N GLU A 70 -11.10 9.93 8.99
CA GLU A 70 -10.47 10.58 7.85
C GLU A 70 -10.04 12.04 8.08
N PRO A 71 -10.83 12.91 8.74
CA PRO A 71 -10.39 14.27 9.05
C PRO A 71 -9.08 14.32 9.85
N ASP A 72 -8.94 13.48 10.87
CA ASP A 72 -7.74 13.43 11.71
C ASP A 72 -6.54 12.89 10.92
N LEU A 73 -6.76 11.84 10.11
CA LEU A 73 -5.74 11.30 9.22
C LEU A 73 -5.30 12.32 8.16
N ALA A 74 -6.24 13.06 7.57
CA ALA A 74 -5.95 14.11 6.60
C ALA A 74 -5.11 15.23 7.21
N PHE A 75 -5.46 15.66 8.43
CA PHE A 75 -4.67 16.65 9.17
C PHE A 75 -3.24 16.17 9.42
N TYR A 76 -3.06 14.92 9.85
CA TYR A 76 -1.74 14.32 10.03
C TYR A 76 -0.93 14.29 8.74
N LEU A 77 -1.51 13.77 7.65
CA LEU A 77 -0.86 13.65 6.35
C LEU A 77 -0.44 15.01 5.77
N ASP A 78 -1.32 16.01 5.86
CA ASP A 78 -1.00 17.37 5.43
C ASP A 78 0.08 18.02 6.30
N THR A 79 0.17 17.66 7.57
CA THR A 79 1.22 18.14 8.48
C THR A 79 2.57 17.54 8.10
N VAL A 80 2.67 16.21 7.98
CA VAL A 80 3.95 15.57 7.61
C VAL A 80 4.43 16.02 6.23
N ARG A 81 3.52 16.23 5.26
CA ARG A 81 3.88 16.74 3.93
C ARG A 81 4.47 18.16 3.97
N ARG A 82 3.94 19.04 4.82
CA ARG A 82 4.37 20.45 4.89
C ARG A 82 5.64 20.66 5.71
N HIS A 83 5.89 19.79 6.68
CA HIS A 83 7.01 19.95 7.61
C HIS A 83 8.29 19.21 7.20
N ASN A 84 8.21 18.30 6.22
CA ASN A 84 9.37 17.54 5.76
C ASN A 84 9.84 18.04 4.38
N GLU A 85 11.15 18.23 4.25
CA GLU A 85 11.79 18.55 2.97
C GLU A 85 11.94 17.27 2.14
N LEU A 86 10.93 17.00 1.30
CA LEU A 86 10.87 15.80 0.48
C LEU A 86 11.30 16.07 -0.96
N THR A 87 11.92 15.07 -1.58
CA THR A 87 12.17 15.09 -3.04
C THR A 87 10.85 15.13 -3.82
N ALA A 88 10.89 15.53 -5.09
CA ALA A 88 9.69 15.54 -5.92
C ALA A 88 9.08 14.13 -6.09
N GLU A 89 9.91 13.08 -6.04
CA GLU A 89 9.44 11.69 -6.08
C GLU A 89 8.74 11.30 -4.77
N ASP A 90 9.36 11.59 -3.62
CA ASP A 90 8.77 11.32 -2.30
C ASP A 90 7.45 12.06 -2.09
N GLN A 91 7.34 13.30 -2.57
CA GLN A 91 6.09 14.05 -2.53
C GLN A 91 4.98 13.35 -3.32
N ARG A 92 5.31 12.75 -4.48
CA ARG A 92 4.35 12.00 -5.30
C ARG A 92 3.92 10.68 -4.65
N LEU A 93 4.85 10.00 -3.98
CA LEU A 93 4.53 8.79 -3.19
C LEU A 93 3.59 9.12 -2.03
N LEU A 94 3.90 10.16 -1.27
CA LEU A 94 3.09 10.60 -0.14
C LEU A 94 1.72 11.11 -0.56
N GLU A 95 1.60 11.82 -1.69
CA GLU A 95 0.32 12.25 -2.25
C GLU A 95 -0.55 11.04 -2.65
N LEU A 96 0.03 10.07 -3.35
CA LEU A 96 -0.67 8.84 -3.74
C LEU A 96 -1.19 8.08 -2.50
N ALA A 97 -0.32 7.88 -1.52
CA ALA A 97 -0.69 7.24 -0.27
C ALA A 97 -1.76 8.04 0.48
N SER A 98 -1.64 9.37 0.51
CA SER A 98 -2.61 10.23 1.18
C SER A 98 -4.01 10.05 0.61
N VAL A 99 -4.15 10.07 -0.71
CA VAL A 99 -5.44 9.85 -1.38
C VAL A 99 -5.98 8.45 -1.08
N PHE A 100 -5.14 7.41 -1.15
CA PHE A 100 -5.53 6.04 -0.88
C PHE A 100 -5.99 5.83 0.57
N LEU A 101 -5.17 6.25 1.55
CA LEU A 101 -5.40 6.01 2.97
C LEU A 101 -6.60 6.81 3.48
N ARG A 102 -6.81 8.03 2.97
CA ARG A 102 -8.02 8.82 3.27
C ARG A 102 -9.27 8.19 2.67
N ALA A 103 -9.19 7.58 1.48
CA ALA A 103 -10.30 6.81 0.92
C ALA A 103 -10.61 5.58 1.79
N GLN A 104 -9.57 4.90 2.27
CA GLN A 104 -9.70 3.75 3.15
C GLN A 104 -10.28 4.11 4.54
N ALA A 105 -9.89 5.25 5.12
CA ALA A 105 -10.45 5.76 6.37
C ALA A 105 -11.93 6.19 6.25
N ARG A 106 -12.44 6.35 5.01
CA ARG A 106 -13.87 6.47 4.70
C ARG A 106 -14.56 5.12 4.46
N GLU A 107 -13.89 4.02 4.77
CA GLU A 107 -14.37 2.64 4.61
C GLU A 107 -14.70 2.26 3.15
N LEU A 108 -14.08 2.94 2.18
CA LEU A 108 -14.24 2.57 0.78
C LEU A 108 -13.56 1.21 0.50
N PRO A 109 -14.10 0.40 -0.43
CA PRO A 109 -13.47 -0.86 -0.79
C PRO A 109 -12.10 -0.63 -1.44
N PRO A 110 -11.13 -1.57 -1.30
CA PRO A 110 -9.76 -1.39 -1.82
C PRO A 110 -9.68 -0.97 -3.29
N GLN A 111 -10.60 -1.46 -4.13
CA GLN A 111 -10.68 -1.05 -5.53
C GLN A 111 -11.01 0.44 -5.70
N ALA A 112 -11.97 0.96 -4.93
CA ALA A 112 -12.33 2.38 -4.99
C ALA A 112 -11.20 3.27 -4.44
N CYS A 113 -10.49 2.83 -3.39
CA CYS A 113 -9.30 3.51 -2.91
C CYS A 113 -8.23 3.61 -4.02
N ALA A 114 -8.01 2.52 -4.75
CA ALA A 114 -7.07 2.51 -5.87
C ALA A 114 -7.51 3.41 -7.04
N GLU A 115 -8.82 3.47 -7.35
CA GLU A 115 -9.37 4.38 -8.37
C GLU A 115 -9.14 5.86 -8.04
N PHE A 116 -9.24 6.24 -6.77
CA PHE A 116 -8.92 7.60 -6.34
C PHE A 116 -7.41 7.84 -6.39
N ALA A 117 -6.62 6.91 -5.86
CA ALA A 117 -5.16 7.03 -5.82
C ALA A 117 -4.52 7.12 -7.21
N ARG A 118 -5.03 6.39 -8.22
CA ARG A 118 -4.48 6.45 -9.59
C ARG A 118 -4.61 7.83 -10.23
N GLN A 119 -5.51 8.70 -9.74
CA GLN A 119 -5.62 10.08 -10.25
C GLN A 119 -4.40 10.94 -9.91
N THR A 120 -3.54 10.49 -9.00
CA THR A 120 -2.26 11.13 -8.66
C THR A 120 -1.12 10.73 -9.60
N LEU A 121 -1.29 9.67 -10.40
CA LEU A 121 -0.28 9.20 -11.36
C LEU A 121 -0.15 10.16 -12.55
N PRO A 122 1.05 10.35 -13.11
CA PRO A 122 1.24 11.10 -14.36
C PRO A 122 0.35 10.56 -15.47
N LEU A 123 -0.28 11.43 -16.27
CA LEU A 123 -1.24 11.02 -17.32
C LEU A 123 -0.66 10.00 -18.31
N LYS A 124 0.64 10.11 -18.61
CA LYS A 124 1.34 9.19 -19.52
C LYS A 124 1.47 7.75 -18.98
N ASP A 125 1.47 7.60 -17.65
CA ASP A 125 1.68 6.32 -16.95
C ASP A 125 0.41 5.88 -16.19
N ARG A 126 -0.69 6.63 -16.32
CA ARG A 126 -1.93 6.39 -15.59
C ARG A 126 -2.75 5.34 -16.32
N PRO A 127 -2.96 4.14 -15.73
CA PRO A 127 -3.89 3.18 -16.30
C PRO A 127 -5.31 3.74 -16.26
N ASP A 128 -6.13 3.34 -17.24
CA ASP A 128 -7.57 3.49 -17.10
C ASP A 128 -8.11 2.57 -15.98
N GLY A 129 -9.39 2.72 -15.64
CA GLY A 129 -9.97 1.96 -14.53
C GLY A 129 -10.04 0.45 -14.78
N GLU A 130 -10.28 0.05 -16.04
CA GLU A 130 -10.40 -1.37 -16.39
C GLU A 130 -9.02 -2.05 -16.35
N ALA A 131 -8.01 -1.41 -16.93
CA ALA A 131 -6.62 -1.82 -16.87
C ALA A 131 -6.15 -1.90 -15.42
N LEU A 132 -6.38 -0.86 -14.60
CA LEU A 132 -6.01 -0.86 -13.18
C LEU A 132 -6.62 -2.05 -12.44
N GLN A 133 -7.92 -2.29 -12.61
CA GLN A 133 -8.60 -3.40 -11.96
C GLN A 133 -8.03 -4.75 -12.38
N SER A 134 -7.77 -4.93 -13.68
CA SER A 134 -7.18 -6.15 -14.22
C SER A 134 -5.78 -6.39 -13.62
N ASP A 135 -4.94 -5.35 -13.62
CA ASP A 135 -3.55 -5.41 -13.18
C ASP A 135 -3.45 -5.73 -11.69
N LEU A 136 -4.24 -5.04 -10.84
CA LEU A 136 -4.24 -5.29 -9.40
C LEU A 136 -4.73 -6.69 -9.05
N ARG A 137 -5.72 -7.22 -9.77
CA ARG A 137 -6.19 -8.61 -9.60
C ARG A 137 -5.20 -9.64 -10.10
N ALA A 138 -4.42 -9.32 -11.14
CA ALA A 138 -3.34 -10.18 -11.61
C ALA A 138 -2.20 -10.21 -10.57
N LEU A 139 -1.83 -9.04 -10.05
CA LEU A 139 -0.82 -8.89 -9.00
C LEU A 139 -1.20 -9.63 -7.71
N GLU A 140 -2.46 -9.54 -7.28
CA GLU A 140 -2.94 -10.29 -6.11
C GLU A 140 -2.74 -11.81 -6.28
N ARG A 141 -3.04 -12.33 -7.48
CA ARG A 141 -2.83 -13.75 -7.80
C ARG A 141 -1.34 -14.11 -7.87
N GLU A 142 -0.53 -13.28 -8.53
CA GLU A 142 0.93 -13.49 -8.60
C GLU A 142 1.57 -13.48 -7.20
N PHE A 143 1.18 -12.53 -6.34
CA PHE A 143 1.68 -12.45 -4.98
C PHE A 143 1.24 -13.66 -4.14
N THR A 144 -0.02 -14.08 -4.26
CA THR A 144 -0.55 -15.28 -3.58
C THR A 144 0.28 -16.52 -3.95
N ASN A 145 0.51 -16.74 -5.25
CA ASN A 145 1.31 -17.86 -5.72
C ASN A 145 2.77 -17.79 -5.24
N SER A 146 3.35 -16.58 -5.16
CA SER A 146 4.72 -16.40 -4.64
C SER A 146 4.84 -16.78 -3.16
N CYS A 147 3.77 -16.61 -2.38
CA CYS A 147 3.75 -16.99 -0.97
C CYS A 147 3.73 -18.52 -0.78
N GLU A 148 3.03 -19.25 -1.65
CA GLU A 148 2.95 -20.73 -1.61
C GLU A 148 4.29 -21.40 -1.95
N GLN A 149 5.07 -20.82 -2.87
CA GLN A 149 6.37 -21.37 -3.26
C GLN A 149 7.44 -21.26 -2.17
N HIS A 150 7.19 -20.42 -1.15
CA HIS A 150 8.09 -20.16 -0.03
C HIS A 150 7.48 -20.57 1.33
N GLU A 151 6.73 -21.67 1.37
CA GLU A 151 6.16 -22.25 2.62
C GLU A 151 7.20 -22.53 3.74
N GLY A 152 8.50 -22.57 3.41
CA GLY A 152 9.60 -22.77 4.36
C GLY A 152 10.16 -21.51 5.03
N ASP A 153 9.83 -20.30 4.55
CA ASP A 153 10.34 -19.01 5.05
C ASP A 153 9.16 -18.13 5.49
N MET A 154 8.39 -18.61 6.47
CA MET A 154 7.21 -17.92 7.03
C MET A 154 7.63 -16.73 7.92
N GLY A 155 8.34 -15.76 7.36
CA GLY A 155 8.82 -14.57 8.08
C GLY A 155 7.74 -13.52 8.34
N SER A 156 6.63 -13.51 7.61
CA SER A 156 5.58 -12.49 7.75
C SER A 156 4.15 -13.03 7.78
N ARG A 157 3.29 -12.35 8.53
CA ARG A 157 1.86 -12.66 8.64
C ARG A 157 1.15 -12.51 7.30
N ILE A 158 1.50 -11.52 6.47
CA ILE A 158 0.83 -11.30 5.18
C ILE A 158 1.02 -12.49 4.23
N THR A 159 2.23 -13.06 4.17
CA THR A 159 2.52 -14.27 3.36
C THR A 159 1.63 -15.44 3.77
N ALA A 160 1.50 -15.68 5.08
CA ALA A 160 0.66 -16.76 5.61
C ALA A 160 -0.85 -16.54 5.36
N LEU A 161 -1.31 -15.28 5.34
CA LEU A 161 -2.71 -14.94 5.10
C LEU A 161 -3.09 -15.04 3.63
N PHE A 162 -2.17 -14.67 2.73
CA PHE A 162 -2.38 -14.88 1.30
C PHE A 162 -2.23 -16.37 0.92
N ALA A 163 -1.36 -17.17 1.55
CA ALA A 163 -1.27 -18.62 1.26
C ALA A 163 -2.53 -19.43 1.65
N LYS A 164 -3.36 -18.93 2.58
CA LYS A 164 -4.60 -19.60 3.00
C LYS A 164 -5.80 -19.37 2.06
N LEU A 165 -5.59 -18.79 0.88
CA LEU A 165 -6.64 -18.27 -0.02
C LEU A 165 -7.39 -19.32 -0.89
N GLN A 166 -7.36 -20.60 -0.54
CA GLN A 166 -8.15 -21.64 -1.25
C GLN A 166 -9.60 -21.70 -0.79
#